data_AF-A0A2V8IJ74-F1
#
_entry.id   AF-A0A2V8IJ74-F1
#
_cell.length_a   1.000
_cell.length_b   1.000
_cell.length_c   1.000
_cell.angle_alpha   90.00
_cell.angle_beta   90.00
_cell.angle_gamma   90.00
#
_symmetry.space_group_name_H-M   'P 1'
#
loop_
_entity.id
_entity.type
_entity.pdbx_description
1 polymer ?
#
loop_
_entity_poly.entity_id
_entity_poly.type
_entity_poly.pdbx_seq_one_letter_code
_entity_poly.pdbx_strand_id
1 'polypeptide(L)'
;MTSTQTNEVTSRKPIRLWPGVAAAVLLVLVGYVVPIVAPRYAGLGMIGAAICALIVILWWVLFSRARWYERVGALALIIAAAFAEKYIVHASIAGGAMGNLSYVLAIPTLSVALVAWAAVSRRLAPGARGLAAVVAILLGCLPWMLVRTGGMNADGRSDLHLRWTPTPEQRLLAQADEPKSLAPAPVAAETSKPAIVASPEDKAAKEPAAPAAARIEPAPPAAPARRAEWPGFRGPDRDDVIHGVQIATDWSQSPPVQIWRRPIGPGWSSFAVSGNLIYTQEQRGGDEVVSCYRLSTGEPVWRHRDATRFWESNAGAGPRGTPTLSNGRVYTLGATGILNVLDAGNGAVVWSRNAASDVHVKVPMWGISSSPL
;
A
#
# COMPACT_ATOMS: atom_id res chain seq x y z
N MET A 1 73.00 6.53 -40.27
CA MET A 1 72.34 5.54 -39.38
C MET A 1 70.95 6.03 -39.10
N THR A 2 69.96 5.41 -39.74
CA THR A 2 68.55 5.80 -39.72
C THR A 2 67.89 5.17 -38.49
N SER A 3 67.40 6.00 -37.56
CA SER A 3 66.66 5.55 -36.38
C SER A 3 65.24 5.17 -36.76
N THR A 4 64.97 3.87 -36.87
CA THR A 4 63.61 3.33 -37.01
C THR A 4 62.94 3.35 -35.64
N GLN A 5 62.18 4.40 -35.32
CA GLN A 5 61.23 4.35 -34.21
C GLN A 5 60.07 3.45 -34.61
N THR A 6 60.03 2.24 -34.06
CA THR A 6 58.88 1.35 -34.10
C THR A 6 57.75 1.95 -33.28
N ASN A 7 56.75 2.50 -33.96
CA ASN A 7 55.43 2.81 -33.40
C ASN A 7 54.78 1.49 -32.92
N GLU A 8 54.96 1.15 -31.64
CA GLU A 8 54.12 0.15 -30.97
C GLU A 8 52.69 0.69 -30.86
N VAL A 9 51.87 0.38 -31.87
CA VAL A 9 50.42 0.53 -31.77
C VAL A 9 49.94 -0.49 -30.74
N THR A 10 49.76 -0.05 -29.49
CA THR A 10 49.19 -0.86 -28.41
C THR A 10 47.89 -1.55 -28.85
N SER A 11 47.99 -2.84 -29.18
CA SER A 11 46.89 -3.65 -29.69
C SER A 11 45.79 -3.77 -28.64
N ARG A 12 44.60 -3.23 -28.95
CA ARG A 12 43.43 -3.22 -28.05
C ARG A 12 42.84 -4.62 -27.95
N LYS A 13 43.01 -5.29 -26.80
CA LYS A 13 42.32 -6.58 -26.54
C LYS A 13 40.79 -6.36 -26.55
N PRO A 14 40.03 -7.11 -27.38
CA PRO A 14 38.58 -6.93 -27.46
C PRO A 14 37.87 -7.43 -26.19
N ILE A 15 36.77 -6.77 -25.84
CA ILE A 15 35.91 -7.15 -24.70
C ILE A 15 35.31 -8.53 -24.96
N ARG A 16 35.39 -9.45 -23.99
CA ARG A 16 34.76 -10.77 -24.05
C ARG A 16 33.27 -10.63 -23.74
N LEU A 17 32.48 -10.29 -24.75
CA LEU A 17 31.10 -9.85 -24.56
C LEU A 17 30.11 -11.00 -24.29
N TRP A 18 30.30 -12.18 -24.91
CA TRP A 18 29.27 -13.23 -24.88
C TRP A 18 28.76 -13.63 -23.48
N PRO A 19 29.59 -13.72 -22.41
CA PRO A 19 29.08 -14.08 -21.09
C PRO A 19 28.21 -12.97 -20.50
N GLY A 20 28.57 -11.70 -20.74
CA GLY A 20 27.77 -10.56 -20.32
C GLY A 20 26.43 -10.48 -21.04
N VAL A 21 26.40 -10.78 -22.34
CA VAL A 21 25.15 -10.86 -23.10
C VAL A 21 24.27 -11.99 -22.58
N ALA A 22 24.83 -13.18 -22.36
CA ALA A 22 24.07 -14.30 -21.82
C ALA A 22 23.46 -13.98 -20.44
N ALA A 23 24.25 -13.37 -19.55
CA ALA A 23 23.77 -12.95 -18.24
C ALA A 23 22.71 -11.84 -18.31
N ALA A 24 22.85 -10.86 -19.20
CA ALA A 24 21.85 -9.81 -19.41
C ALA A 24 20.55 -10.35 -20.03
N VAL A 25 20.64 -11.30 -20.96
CA VAL A 25 19.45 -11.97 -21.52
C VAL A 25 18.74 -12.76 -20.42
N LEU A 26 19.47 -13.50 -19.60
CA LEU A 26 18.90 -14.22 -18.45
C LEU A 26 18.23 -13.25 -17.45
N LEU A 27 18.89 -12.13 -17.15
CA LEU A 27 18.34 -11.05 -16.32
C LEU A 27 17.00 -10.57 -16.89
N VAL A 28 16.94 -10.30 -18.20
CA VAL A 28 15.70 -9.82 -18.83
C VAL A 28 14.59 -10.87 -18.77
N LEU A 29 14.93 -12.13 -19.05
CA LEU A 29 13.98 -13.23 -19.02
C LEU A 29 13.41 -13.45 -17.60
N VAL A 30 14.28 -13.60 -16.62
CA VAL A 30 13.88 -13.90 -15.23
C VAL A 30 13.26 -12.68 -14.56
N GLY A 31 13.85 -11.51 -14.77
CA GLY A 31 13.47 -10.28 -14.07
C GLY A 31 12.26 -9.56 -14.63
N TYR A 32 11.98 -9.69 -15.93
CA TYR A 32 10.91 -8.92 -16.58
C TYR A 32 9.96 -9.78 -17.41
N VAL A 33 10.41 -10.81 -18.12
CA VAL A 33 9.50 -11.64 -18.95
C VAL A 33 8.70 -12.62 -18.11
N VAL A 34 9.35 -13.40 -17.23
CA VAL A 34 8.68 -14.39 -16.38
C VAL A 34 7.58 -13.77 -15.50
N PRO A 35 7.79 -12.61 -14.84
CA PRO A 35 6.71 -11.96 -14.08
C PRO A 35 5.51 -11.53 -14.92
N ILE A 36 5.68 -11.31 -16.23
CA ILE A 36 4.59 -10.95 -17.15
C ILE A 36 3.79 -12.21 -17.55
N VAL A 37 4.48 -13.30 -17.93
CA VAL A 37 3.82 -14.52 -18.44
C VAL A 37 3.37 -15.48 -17.34
N ALA A 38 4.01 -15.46 -16.18
CA ALA A 38 3.70 -16.29 -15.03
C ALA A 38 3.66 -15.44 -13.75
N PRO A 39 2.60 -14.62 -13.57
CA PRO A 39 2.52 -13.64 -12.48
C PRO A 39 2.67 -14.22 -11.07
N ARG A 40 2.30 -15.50 -10.87
CA ARG A 40 2.50 -16.24 -9.61
C ARG A 40 3.95 -16.27 -9.11
N TYR A 41 4.92 -16.04 -10.00
CA TYR A 41 6.35 -16.04 -9.70
C TYR A 41 6.96 -14.63 -9.68
N ALA A 42 6.15 -13.56 -9.66
CA ALA A 42 6.63 -12.18 -9.72
C ALA A 42 7.64 -11.84 -8.62
N GLY A 43 7.41 -12.30 -7.38
CA GLY A 43 8.35 -12.11 -6.27
C GLY A 43 9.73 -12.77 -6.50
N LEU A 44 9.75 -13.96 -7.09
CA LEU A 44 11.00 -14.63 -7.48
C LEU A 44 11.72 -13.89 -8.61
N GLY A 45 10.96 -13.26 -9.53
CA GLY A 45 11.54 -12.46 -10.61
C GLY A 45 12.38 -11.29 -10.09
N MET A 46 11.94 -10.61 -9.04
CA MET A 46 12.68 -9.49 -8.43
C MET A 46 14.03 -9.96 -7.84
N ILE A 47 14.02 -11.04 -7.07
CA ILE A 47 15.24 -11.62 -6.48
C ILE A 47 16.17 -12.15 -7.59
N GLY A 48 15.60 -12.84 -8.57
CA GLY A 48 16.32 -13.36 -9.73
C GLY A 48 16.98 -12.25 -10.56
N ALA A 49 16.30 -11.11 -10.74
CA ALA A 49 16.87 -9.93 -11.41
C ALA A 49 18.10 -9.39 -10.67
N ALA A 50 18.02 -9.28 -9.34
CA ALA A 50 19.15 -8.83 -8.52
C ALA A 50 20.36 -9.78 -8.61
N ILE A 51 20.13 -11.10 -8.53
CA ILE A 51 21.19 -12.11 -8.68
C ILE A 51 21.83 -12.02 -10.08
N CYS A 52 21.03 -11.93 -11.14
CA CYS A 52 21.55 -11.82 -12.49
C CYS A 52 22.34 -10.51 -12.70
N ALA A 53 21.89 -9.41 -12.09
CA ALA A 53 22.60 -8.14 -12.11
C ALA A 53 23.99 -8.25 -11.43
N LEU A 54 24.07 -8.93 -10.29
CA LEU A 54 25.35 -9.22 -9.62
C LEU A 54 26.28 -10.06 -10.51
N ILE A 55 25.74 -11.06 -11.22
CA ILE A 55 26.52 -11.87 -12.17
C ILE A 55 27.07 -10.98 -13.31
N VAL A 56 26.27 -10.06 -13.84
CA VAL A 56 26.71 -9.08 -14.85
C VAL A 56 27.83 -8.20 -14.30
N ILE A 57 27.69 -7.67 -13.09
CA ILE A 57 28.72 -6.84 -12.45
C ILE A 57 30.01 -7.65 -12.23
N LEU A 58 29.90 -8.89 -11.75
CA LEU A 58 31.04 -9.78 -11.54
C LEU A 58 31.76 -10.10 -12.84
N TRP A 59 31.01 -10.40 -13.91
CA TRP A 59 31.56 -10.55 -15.25
C TRP A 59 32.30 -9.28 -15.70
N TRP A 60 31.69 -8.11 -15.49
CA TRP A 60 32.27 -6.84 -15.90
C TRP A 60 33.63 -6.58 -15.24
N VAL A 61 33.69 -6.76 -13.92
CA VAL A 61 34.89 -6.47 -13.12
C VAL A 61 35.98 -7.51 -13.34
N LEU A 62 35.65 -8.79 -13.45
CA LEU A 62 36.65 -9.87 -13.47
C LEU A 62 36.97 -10.36 -14.89
N PHE A 63 35.95 -10.57 -15.73
CA PHE A 63 36.06 -11.39 -16.95
C PHE A 63 35.85 -10.63 -18.27
N SER A 64 35.47 -9.35 -18.24
CA SER A 64 35.16 -8.54 -19.43
C SER A 64 36.34 -8.33 -20.38
N ARG A 65 37.58 -8.42 -19.89
CA ARG A 65 38.81 -7.98 -20.59
C ARG A 65 38.83 -6.48 -20.95
N ALA A 66 37.91 -5.68 -20.40
CA ALA A 66 37.95 -4.22 -20.54
C ALA A 66 39.19 -3.65 -19.84
N ARG A 67 39.61 -2.43 -20.24
CA ARG A 67 40.73 -1.74 -19.59
C ARG A 67 40.34 -1.36 -18.16
N TRP A 68 41.30 -1.32 -17.24
CA TRP A 68 41.02 -1.15 -15.81
C TRP A 68 40.21 0.13 -15.51
N TYR A 69 40.56 1.26 -16.15
CA TYR A 69 39.86 2.53 -15.96
C TYR A 69 38.42 2.49 -16.49
N GLU A 70 38.15 1.67 -17.52
CA GLU A 70 36.79 1.48 -18.03
C GLU A 70 35.98 0.62 -17.07
N ARG A 71 36.60 -0.37 -16.43
CA ARG A 71 35.93 -1.21 -15.42
C ARG A 71 35.50 -0.38 -14.23
N VAL A 72 36.45 0.35 -13.65
CA VAL A 72 36.23 1.19 -12.46
C VAL A 72 35.31 2.36 -12.81
N GLY A 73 35.54 3.04 -13.93
CA GLY A 73 34.73 4.18 -14.37
C GLY A 73 33.26 3.81 -14.60
N ALA A 74 32.98 2.68 -15.26
CA ALA A 74 31.61 2.24 -15.48
C ALA A 74 30.92 1.84 -14.17
N LEU A 75 31.63 1.16 -13.26
CA LEU A 75 31.08 0.80 -11.95
C LEU A 75 30.79 2.04 -11.09
N ALA A 76 31.73 2.99 -11.05
CA ALA A 76 31.55 4.26 -10.36
C ALA A 76 30.35 5.04 -10.92
N LEU A 77 30.16 5.03 -12.25
CA LEU A 77 29.04 5.68 -12.90
C LEU A 77 27.70 5.00 -12.58
N ILE A 78 27.65 3.67 -12.51
CA ILE A 78 26.45 2.93 -12.06
C ILE A 78 26.11 3.27 -10.60
N ILE A 79 27.10 3.27 -9.71
CA ILE A 79 26.90 3.60 -8.29
C ILE A 79 26.41 5.04 -8.15
N ALA A 80 27.05 5.99 -8.85
CA ALA A 80 26.65 7.39 -8.85
C ALA A 80 25.23 7.58 -9.40
N ALA A 81 24.88 6.91 -10.51
CA ALA A 81 23.55 6.97 -11.10
C ALA A 81 22.49 6.38 -10.16
N ALA A 82 22.72 5.19 -9.59
CA ALA A 82 21.79 4.57 -8.65
C ALA A 82 21.57 5.45 -7.40
N PHE A 83 22.62 6.12 -6.91
CA PHE A 83 22.51 7.05 -5.80
C PHE A 83 21.75 8.33 -6.19
N ALA A 84 22.08 8.94 -7.32
CA ALA A 84 21.41 10.14 -7.82
C ALA A 84 19.93 9.89 -8.13
N GLU A 85 19.60 8.72 -8.67
CA GLU A 85 18.25 8.32 -9.04
C GLU A 85 17.27 8.38 -7.86
N LYS A 86 17.72 8.02 -6.65
CA LYS A 86 16.92 8.09 -5.42
C LYS A 86 16.34 9.48 -5.16
N TYR A 87 17.00 10.54 -5.62
CA TYR A 87 16.57 11.93 -5.43
C TYR A 87 15.64 12.44 -6.55
N ILE A 88 15.49 11.69 -7.63
CA ILE A 88 14.77 12.11 -8.84
C ILE A 88 13.47 11.30 -9.03
N VAL A 89 13.50 10.01 -8.67
CA VAL A 89 12.33 9.12 -8.74
C VAL A 89 11.20 9.60 -7.83
N HIS A 90 9.99 9.11 -8.11
CA HIS A 90 8.83 9.45 -7.29
C HIS A 90 9.02 8.99 -5.83
N ALA A 91 8.47 9.75 -4.86
CA ALA A 91 8.63 9.48 -3.44
C ALA A 91 8.21 8.06 -3.01
N SER A 92 7.20 7.48 -3.68
CA SER A 92 6.78 6.09 -3.41
C SER A 92 7.84 5.05 -3.80
N ILE A 93 8.69 5.34 -4.79
CA ILE A 93 9.83 4.49 -5.17
C ILE A 93 11.03 4.81 -4.28
N ALA A 94 11.32 6.09 -4.06
CA ALA A 94 12.46 6.53 -3.23
C ALA A 94 12.37 6.04 -1.77
N GLY A 95 11.16 5.99 -1.20
CA GLY A 95 10.91 5.50 0.16
C GLY A 95 10.53 4.02 0.23
N GLY A 96 10.12 3.40 -0.88
CA GLY A 96 9.64 2.03 -0.90
C GLY A 96 10.71 1.02 -0.42
N ALA A 97 10.26 -0.10 0.15
CA ALA A 97 11.11 -1.12 0.76
C ALA A 97 12.13 -0.52 1.74
N MET A 98 11.67 0.35 2.64
CA MET A 98 12.49 1.10 3.61
C MET A 98 13.61 1.92 2.93
N GLY A 99 13.32 2.50 1.76
CA GLY A 99 14.23 3.34 1.01
C GLY A 99 15.20 2.59 0.08
N ASN A 100 14.98 1.28 -0.12
CA ASN A 100 15.82 0.44 -0.97
C ASN A 100 15.19 0.10 -2.33
N LEU A 101 13.90 0.37 -2.53
CA LEU A 101 13.19 -0.04 -3.75
C LEU A 101 13.82 0.56 -5.01
N SER A 102 14.27 1.83 -4.98
CA SER A 102 14.98 2.44 -6.10
C SER A 102 16.21 1.65 -6.53
N TYR A 103 17.01 1.16 -5.58
CA TYR A 103 18.21 0.38 -5.89
C TYR A 103 17.87 -1.00 -6.46
N VAL A 104 16.84 -1.65 -5.88
CA VAL A 104 16.36 -2.96 -6.34
C VAL A 104 15.89 -2.89 -7.80
N LEU A 105 15.26 -1.79 -8.20
CA LEU A 105 14.75 -1.57 -9.55
C LEU A 105 15.85 -1.08 -10.53
N ALA A 106 16.71 -0.16 -10.08
CA ALA A 106 17.73 0.47 -10.92
C ALA A 106 18.92 -0.45 -11.25
N ILE A 107 19.42 -1.22 -10.28
CA ILE A 107 20.62 -2.04 -10.48
C ILE A 107 20.45 -3.02 -11.67
N PRO A 108 19.34 -3.76 -11.81
CA PRO A 108 19.12 -4.62 -12.96
C PRO A 108 19.05 -3.87 -14.31
N THR A 109 18.35 -2.73 -14.40
CA THR A 109 18.27 -1.95 -15.66
C THR A 109 19.61 -1.34 -16.03
N LEU A 110 20.36 -0.83 -15.06
CA LEU A 110 21.73 -0.32 -15.23
C LEU A 110 22.71 -1.42 -15.65
N SER A 111 22.50 -2.65 -15.19
CA SER A 111 23.32 -3.80 -15.56
C SER A 111 23.08 -4.21 -17.03
N VAL A 112 21.82 -4.17 -17.48
CA VAL A 112 21.49 -4.34 -18.90
C VAL A 112 22.07 -3.20 -19.74
N ALA A 113 21.97 -1.95 -19.27
CA ALA A 113 22.55 -0.79 -19.94
C ALA A 113 24.07 -0.88 -20.10
N LEU A 114 24.78 -1.37 -19.07
CA LEU A 114 26.22 -1.64 -19.11
C LEU A 114 26.60 -2.62 -20.23
N VAL A 115 25.85 -3.72 -20.36
CA VAL A 115 26.09 -4.73 -21.39
C VAL A 115 25.75 -4.18 -22.78
N ALA A 116 24.64 -3.45 -22.91
CA ALA A 116 24.24 -2.80 -24.16
C ALA A 116 25.29 -1.78 -24.63
N TRP A 117 25.78 -0.93 -23.73
CA TRP A 117 26.89 -0.01 -24.00
C TRP A 117 28.15 -0.76 -24.43
N ALA A 118 28.55 -1.80 -23.70
CA ALA A 118 29.72 -2.61 -24.04
C ALA A 118 29.58 -3.26 -25.43
N ALA A 119 28.35 -3.59 -25.85
CA ALA A 119 28.06 -4.18 -27.16
C ALA A 119 28.13 -3.17 -28.31
N VAL A 120 27.48 -2.02 -28.15
CA VAL A 120 27.35 -0.97 -29.19
C VAL A 120 28.66 -0.19 -29.35
N SER A 121 29.38 0.04 -28.26
CA SER A 121 30.54 0.93 -28.25
C SER A 121 31.86 0.27 -28.69
N ARG A 122 31.83 -1.00 -29.15
CA ARG A 122 33.02 -1.81 -29.50
C ARG A 122 33.88 -1.19 -30.59
N ARG A 123 33.26 -0.48 -31.53
CA ARG A 123 33.94 0.16 -32.68
C ARG A 123 34.22 1.64 -32.46
N LEU A 124 33.83 2.20 -31.31
CA LEU A 124 33.97 3.63 -31.04
C LEU A 124 35.36 3.97 -30.51
N ALA A 125 35.78 5.19 -30.83
CA ALA A 125 36.96 5.83 -30.25
C ALA A 125 36.80 6.00 -28.72
N PRO A 126 37.89 6.06 -27.93
CA PRO A 126 37.82 6.10 -26.47
C PRO A 126 36.92 7.20 -25.89
N GLY A 127 37.01 8.44 -26.40
CA GLY A 127 36.18 9.56 -25.95
C GLY A 127 34.68 9.35 -26.22
N ALA A 128 34.35 8.91 -27.44
CA ALA A 128 32.97 8.56 -27.81
C ALA A 128 32.43 7.37 -26.99
N ARG A 129 33.31 6.46 -26.57
CA ARG A 129 32.95 5.33 -25.71
C ARG A 129 32.53 5.78 -24.32
N GLY A 130 33.24 6.75 -23.73
CA GLY A 130 32.88 7.32 -22.43
C GLY A 130 31.51 8.00 -22.48
N LEU A 131 31.28 8.84 -23.49
CA LEU A 131 29.98 9.49 -23.69
C LEU A 131 28.85 8.46 -23.88
N ALA A 132 29.08 7.43 -24.68
CA ALA A 132 28.11 6.36 -24.88
C ALA A 132 27.78 5.61 -23.57
N ALA A 133 28.71 5.54 -22.61
CA ALA A 133 28.47 4.91 -21.30
C ALA A 133 27.50 5.73 -20.47
N VAL A 134 27.74 7.04 -20.42
CA VAL A 134 26.86 8.01 -19.75
C VAL A 134 25.46 7.95 -20.34
N VAL A 135 25.34 8.01 -21.67
CA VAL A 135 24.05 7.92 -22.36
C VAL A 135 23.33 6.62 -22.03
N ALA A 136 24.01 5.47 -22.09
CA ALA A 136 23.38 4.19 -21.77
C ALA A 136 22.87 4.12 -20.33
N ILE A 137 23.64 4.63 -19.36
CA ILE A 137 23.25 4.64 -17.95
C ILE A 137 22.07 5.58 -17.71
N LEU A 138 22.06 6.77 -18.32
CA LEU A 138 20.91 7.67 -18.27
C LEU A 138 19.66 6.98 -18.84
N LEU A 139 19.77 6.31 -19.99
CA LEU A 139 18.67 5.54 -20.57
C LEU A 139 18.19 4.41 -19.65
N GLY A 140 19.09 3.78 -18.88
CA GLY A 140 18.76 2.74 -17.91
C GLY A 140 17.97 3.25 -16.69
N CYS A 141 18.16 4.52 -16.31
CA CYS A 141 17.41 5.19 -15.23
C CYS A 141 16.03 5.70 -15.67
N LEU A 142 15.87 6.06 -16.94
CA LEU A 142 14.64 6.71 -17.45
C LEU A 142 13.34 6.01 -17.06
N PRO A 143 13.18 4.67 -17.18
CA PRO A 143 11.90 4.02 -16.87
C PRO A 143 11.42 4.32 -15.45
N TRP A 144 12.33 4.33 -14.47
CA TRP A 144 12.01 4.51 -13.06
C TRP A 144 11.72 5.97 -12.68
N MET A 145 12.23 6.91 -13.47
CA MET A 145 11.91 8.35 -13.31
C MET A 145 10.49 8.69 -13.79
N LEU A 146 9.95 7.89 -14.72
CA LEU A 146 8.65 8.11 -15.36
C LEU A 146 7.48 7.45 -14.62
N VAL A 147 7.77 6.53 -13.69
CA VAL A 147 6.75 5.74 -13.00
C VAL A 147 6.68 6.06 -11.50
N ARG A 148 5.56 5.68 -10.89
CA ARG A 148 5.34 5.63 -9.44
C ARG A 148 4.72 4.29 -9.08
N THR A 149 5.00 3.80 -7.88
CA THR A 149 4.30 2.63 -7.33
C THR A 149 3.12 3.07 -6.46
N GLY A 150 2.01 2.34 -6.54
CA GLY A 150 0.86 2.38 -5.64
C GLY A 150 0.96 1.38 -4.48
N GLY A 151 2.03 0.59 -4.43
CA GLY A 151 2.25 -0.48 -3.45
C GLY A 151 2.36 -1.85 -4.13
N MET A 152 2.09 -2.91 -3.37
CA MET A 152 2.00 -4.28 -3.88
C MET A 152 0.55 -4.78 -3.79
N ASN A 153 0.10 -5.49 -4.81
CA ASN A 153 -1.18 -6.20 -4.75
C ASN A 153 -1.04 -7.56 -4.03
N ALA A 154 -2.16 -8.25 -3.81
CA ALA A 154 -2.19 -9.55 -3.13
C ALA A 154 -1.39 -10.65 -3.86
N ASP A 155 -1.16 -10.51 -5.17
CA ASP A 155 -0.35 -11.43 -5.97
C ASP A 155 1.16 -11.12 -5.90
N GLY A 156 1.56 -10.14 -5.08
CA GLY A 156 2.95 -9.71 -4.94
C GLY A 156 3.49 -8.88 -6.11
N ARG A 157 2.62 -8.35 -6.99
CA ARG A 157 3.01 -7.46 -8.09
C ARG A 157 3.06 -6.02 -7.59
N SER A 158 4.08 -5.29 -8.02
CA SER A 158 4.12 -3.84 -7.86
C SER A 158 3.07 -3.18 -8.75
N ASP A 159 2.21 -2.35 -8.16
CA ASP A 159 1.21 -1.58 -8.86
C ASP A 159 1.87 -0.31 -9.45
N LEU A 160 2.40 -0.43 -10.67
CA LEU A 160 3.14 0.66 -11.33
C LEU A 160 2.22 1.51 -12.20
N HIS A 161 2.31 2.82 -12.02
CA HIS A 161 1.59 3.83 -12.80
C HIS A 161 2.56 4.83 -13.40
N LEU A 162 2.20 5.47 -14.51
CA LEU A 162 2.91 6.68 -14.91
C LEU A 162 2.80 7.73 -13.81
N ARG A 163 3.90 8.45 -13.57
CA ARG A 163 4.05 9.41 -12.48
C ARG A 163 2.93 10.45 -12.44
N TRP A 164 2.46 10.88 -13.61
CA TRP A 164 1.46 11.94 -13.77
C TRP A 164 0.02 11.43 -13.87
N THR A 165 -0.20 10.12 -13.86
CA THR A 165 -1.56 9.58 -13.86
C THR A 165 -2.27 9.94 -12.54
N PRO A 166 -3.46 10.56 -12.58
CA PRO A 166 -4.20 10.91 -11.37
C PRO A 166 -4.42 9.69 -10.47
N THR A 167 -4.13 9.84 -9.18
CA THR A 167 -4.36 8.79 -8.17
C THR A 167 -5.87 8.55 -7.98
N PRO A 168 -6.28 7.37 -7.47
CA PRO A 168 -7.68 7.14 -7.09
C PRO A 168 -8.21 8.22 -6.12
N GLU A 169 -7.38 8.64 -5.16
CA GLU A 169 -7.71 9.74 -4.23
C GLU A 169 -7.92 11.07 -4.99
N GLN A 170 -7.05 11.44 -5.92
CA GLN A 170 -7.21 12.67 -6.71
C GLN A 170 -8.46 12.63 -7.56
N ARG A 171 -8.80 11.48 -8.16
CA ARG A 171 -10.05 11.31 -8.91
C ARG A 171 -11.26 11.44 -8.01
N LEU A 172 -11.21 10.86 -6.80
CA LEU A 172 -12.27 11.01 -5.79
C LEU A 172 -12.46 12.48 -5.41
N LEU A 173 -11.37 13.19 -5.10
CA LEU A 173 -11.43 14.59 -4.70
C LEU A 173 -11.87 15.53 -5.84
N ALA A 174 -11.64 15.13 -7.09
CA ALA A 174 -12.10 15.87 -8.27
C ALA A 174 -13.60 15.67 -8.57
N GLN A 175 -14.24 14.65 -8.01
CA GLN A 175 -15.68 14.45 -8.19
C GLN A 175 -16.46 15.51 -7.40
N ALA A 176 -17.16 16.40 -8.11
CA ALA A 176 -17.95 17.49 -7.53
C ALA A 176 -19.24 17.03 -6.81
N ASP A 177 -19.61 15.76 -6.97
CA ASP A 177 -20.93 15.21 -6.60
C ASP A 177 -21.01 14.56 -5.22
N GLU A 178 -19.96 14.65 -4.40
CA GLU A 178 -20.17 14.29 -3.00
C GLU A 178 -20.98 15.39 -2.31
N PRO A 179 -22.16 15.07 -1.73
CA PRO A 179 -23.01 16.07 -1.12
C PRO A 179 -22.20 16.86 -0.08
N LYS A 180 -21.99 18.15 -0.37
CA LYS A 180 -21.28 19.10 0.49
C LYS A 180 -21.87 19.19 1.91
N SER A 181 -23.10 18.73 2.11
CA SER A 181 -23.81 18.74 3.38
C SER A 181 -24.18 17.32 3.85
N LEU A 182 -23.19 16.46 4.04
CA LEU A 182 -23.35 15.50 5.15
C LEU A 182 -23.21 16.35 6.42
N ALA A 183 -24.17 16.27 7.33
CA ALA A 183 -24.20 17.11 8.52
C ALA A 183 -22.82 17.06 9.20
N PRO A 184 -22.11 18.20 9.33
CA PRO A 184 -20.87 18.22 10.08
C PRO A 184 -21.19 17.82 11.51
N ALA A 185 -20.38 16.92 12.06
CA ALA A 185 -20.39 16.59 13.48
C ALA A 185 -20.40 17.91 14.29
N PRO A 186 -21.45 18.19 15.10
CA PRO A 186 -21.43 19.37 15.96
C PRO A 186 -20.21 19.29 16.88
N VAL A 187 -19.44 20.38 16.92
CA VAL A 187 -18.32 20.53 17.85
C VAL A 187 -18.89 20.54 19.26
N ALA A 188 -18.56 19.54 20.07
CA ALA A 188 -19.01 19.50 21.45
C ALA A 188 -18.40 20.67 22.24
N ALA A 189 -19.27 21.49 22.82
CA ALA A 189 -18.93 22.43 23.87
C ALA A 189 -18.45 21.65 25.12
N GLU A 190 -17.47 22.21 25.82
CA GLU A 190 -16.94 21.67 27.07
C GLU A 190 -18.05 21.54 28.13
N THR A 191 -18.40 20.31 28.52
CA THR A 191 -19.19 20.09 29.74
C THR A 191 -18.66 18.91 30.54
N SER A 192 -18.05 19.26 31.67
CA SER A 192 -18.12 18.68 33.02
C SER A 192 -18.68 17.25 33.19
N LYS A 193 -17.83 16.42 33.83
CA LYS A 193 -18.09 15.13 34.51
C LYS A 193 -19.56 14.87 34.94
N PRO A 194 -20.10 13.67 34.67
CA PRO A 194 -21.27 13.15 35.40
C PRO A 194 -20.84 12.35 36.64
N ALA A 195 -21.50 12.63 37.76
CA ALA A 195 -21.46 11.82 38.97
C ALA A 195 -22.29 10.54 38.82
N ILE A 196 -21.78 9.46 39.40
CA ILE A 196 -22.35 8.12 39.46
C ILE A 196 -23.56 8.13 40.40
N VAL A 197 -24.69 7.54 39.98
CA VAL A 197 -25.77 7.13 40.90
C VAL A 197 -26.09 5.66 40.67
N ALA A 198 -26.07 4.91 41.77
CA ALA A 198 -26.23 3.47 41.87
C ALA A 198 -27.69 3.01 41.72
N SER A 199 -27.82 1.74 41.32
CA SER A 199 -29.05 0.94 41.22
C SER A 199 -29.61 0.56 42.60
N PRO A 200 -30.89 0.13 42.67
CA PRO A 200 -31.28 -0.92 43.60
C PRO A 200 -31.90 -2.14 42.90
N GLU A 201 -31.56 -3.30 43.43
CA GLU A 201 -32.16 -4.63 43.23
C GLU A 201 -33.55 -4.70 43.91
N ASP A 202 -34.47 -5.58 43.44
CA ASP A 202 -34.86 -6.78 44.22
C ASP A 202 -35.97 -7.63 43.55
N LYS A 203 -35.69 -8.95 43.54
CA LYS A 203 -36.52 -10.14 43.83
C LYS A 203 -37.76 -10.57 43.03
N ALA A 204 -37.72 -11.89 42.80
CA ALA A 204 -38.70 -12.78 42.18
C ALA A 204 -39.72 -13.38 43.18
N ALA A 205 -40.85 -13.88 42.67
CA ALA A 205 -41.64 -14.96 43.26
C ALA A 205 -42.50 -15.67 42.19
N LYS A 206 -42.72 -16.98 42.36
CA LYS A 206 -43.22 -17.94 41.36
C LYS A 206 -44.36 -18.80 41.95
N GLU A 207 -45.28 -19.24 41.06
CA GLU A 207 -46.22 -20.42 41.09
C GLU A 207 -47.51 -20.40 41.95
N PRO A 208 -48.58 -21.21 41.64
CA PRO A 208 -48.66 -22.41 40.76
C PRO A 208 -49.85 -22.49 39.75
N ALA A 209 -49.86 -23.56 38.94
CA ALA A 209 -50.76 -23.85 37.80
C ALA A 209 -51.87 -24.91 38.04
N ALA A 210 -52.91 -24.91 37.20
CA ALA A 210 -53.90 -25.99 36.96
C ALA A 210 -54.56 -25.80 35.55
N PRO A 211 -55.17 -26.82 34.89
CA PRO A 211 -54.77 -27.19 33.52
C PRO A 211 -55.80 -26.98 32.36
N ALA A 212 -55.22 -27.02 31.15
CA ALA A 212 -55.72 -27.51 29.84
C ALA A 212 -56.89 -26.81 29.11
N ALA A 213 -56.54 -26.09 28.04
CA ALA A 213 -57.24 -26.13 26.76
C ALA A 213 -56.22 -25.91 25.63
N ALA A 214 -56.20 -26.80 24.63
CA ALA A 214 -55.27 -26.74 23.50
C ALA A 214 -55.51 -25.47 22.67
N ARG A 215 -54.68 -24.44 22.89
CA ARG A 215 -54.56 -23.29 22.00
C ARG A 215 -53.70 -23.69 20.81
N ILE A 216 -54.22 -23.51 19.61
CA ILE A 216 -53.42 -23.49 18.39
C ILE A 216 -52.47 -22.29 18.54
N GLU A 217 -51.18 -22.53 18.75
CA GLU A 217 -50.18 -21.47 18.74
C GLU A 217 -50.11 -20.86 17.34
N PRO A 218 -50.28 -19.53 17.18
CA PRO A 218 -49.89 -18.89 15.95
C PRO A 218 -48.39 -19.13 15.74
N ALA A 219 -48.01 -19.40 14.50
CA ALA A 219 -46.62 -19.57 14.12
C ALA A 219 -45.77 -18.45 14.76
N PRO A 220 -44.60 -18.77 15.35
CA PRO A 220 -43.77 -17.78 16.01
C PRO A 220 -43.52 -16.62 15.04
N PRO A 221 -43.66 -15.36 15.49
CA PRO A 221 -43.32 -14.22 14.65
C PRO A 221 -41.91 -14.44 14.12
N ALA A 222 -41.73 -14.26 12.81
CA ALA A 222 -40.42 -14.33 12.18
C ALA A 222 -39.43 -13.54 13.06
N ALA A 223 -38.38 -14.21 13.52
CA ALA A 223 -37.37 -13.60 14.36
C ALA A 223 -36.99 -12.25 13.72
N PRO A 224 -36.96 -11.14 14.49
CA PRO A 224 -36.57 -9.85 13.93
C PRO A 224 -35.26 -10.06 13.20
N ALA A 225 -35.20 -9.65 11.93
CA ALA A 225 -34.04 -9.84 11.08
C ALA A 225 -32.80 -9.45 11.90
N ARG A 226 -31.96 -10.45 12.18
CA ARG A 226 -30.81 -10.28 13.07
C ARG A 226 -30.00 -9.14 12.47
N ARG A 227 -29.91 -8.02 13.19
CA ARG A 227 -29.13 -6.85 12.74
C ARG A 227 -27.73 -7.34 12.41
N ALA A 228 -27.19 -6.94 11.26
CA ALA A 228 -25.82 -7.31 10.91
C ALA A 228 -24.90 -6.64 11.94
N GLU A 229 -24.16 -7.44 12.70
CA GLU A 229 -23.25 -6.94 13.72
C GLU A 229 -21.84 -7.46 13.42
N TRP A 230 -20.92 -6.51 13.29
CA TRP A 230 -19.49 -6.76 13.18
C TRP A 230 -18.79 -5.58 13.86
N PRO A 231 -18.77 -5.54 15.21
CA PRO A 231 -18.53 -4.32 15.94
C PRO A 231 -17.11 -3.76 15.82
N GLY A 232 -16.14 -4.51 15.29
CA GLY A 232 -14.81 -3.98 15.02
C GLY A 232 -13.88 -5.01 14.42
N PHE A 233 -12.57 -4.74 14.48
CA PHE A 233 -11.55 -5.63 13.94
C PHE A 233 -11.72 -7.07 14.44
N ARG A 234 -11.77 -8.03 13.51
CA ARG A 234 -11.98 -9.47 13.77
C ARG A 234 -13.35 -9.87 14.35
N GLY A 235 -14.34 -8.98 14.30
CA GLY A 235 -15.73 -9.31 14.65
C GLY A 235 -16.02 -9.30 16.15
N PRO A 236 -17.21 -9.77 16.57
CA PRO A 236 -17.64 -9.72 17.97
C PRO A 236 -16.79 -10.58 18.90
N ASP A 237 -16.38 -11.77 18.44
CA ASP A 237 -15.59 -12.73 19.21
C ASP A 237 -14.07 -12.61 18.94
N ARG A 238 -13.68 -11.67 18.09
CA ARG A 238 -12.28 -11.37 17.72
C ARG A 238 -11.53 -12.54 17.06
N ASP A 239 -12.27 -13.44 16.41
CA ASP A 239 -11.76 -14.67 15.79
C ASP A 239 -11.76 -14.63 14.24
N ASP A 240 -12.21 -13.52 13.62
CA ASP A 240 -12.40 -13.36 12.17
C ASP A 240 -13.46 -14.31 11.56
N VAL A 241 -14.41 -14.82 12.36
CA VAL A 241 -15.42 -15.76 11.88
C VAL A 241 -16.83 -15.15 11.94
N ILE A 242 -17.58 -15.32 10.85
CA ILE A 242 -19.04 -15.11 10.86
C ILE A 242 -19.69 -16.45 11.22
N HIS A 243 -20.17 -16.56 12.45
CA HIS A 243 -20.84 -17.76 12.95
C HIS A 243 -22.27 -17.90 12.42
N GLY A 244 -22.70 -19.14 12.17
CA GLY A 244 -24.08 -19.45 11.79
C GLY A 244 -24.47 -19.05 10.36
N VAL A 245 -23.50 -18.71 9.51
CA VAL A 245 -23.70 -18.42 8.08
C VAL A 245 -22.80 -19.34 7.27
N GLN A 246 -23.36 -19.98 6.24
CA GLN A 246 -22.60 -20.66 5.21
C GLN A 246 -22.82 -19.95 3.89
N ILE A 247 -21.73 -19.65 3.18
CA ILE A 247 -21.76 -19.04 1.84
C ILE A 247 -21.35 -20.08 0.81
N ALA A 248 -21.91 -19.97 -0.40
CA ALA A 248 -21.41 -20.73 -1.53
C ALA A 248 -20.00 -20.25 -1.88
N THR A 249 -19.01 -21.15 -1.80
CA THR A 249 -17.60 -20.84 -2.11
C THR A 249 -17.19 -21.23 -3.52
N ASP A 250 -18.06 -21.96 -4.24
CA ASP A 250 -17.87 -22.20 -5.67
C ASP A 250 -18.42 -21.03 -6.49
N TRP A 251 -17.56 -20.04 -6.70
CA TRP A 251 -17.91 -18.84 -7.46
C TRP A 251 -18.03 -19.07 -8.96
N SER A 252 -17.71 -20.27 -9.47
CA SER A 252 -17.98 -20.63 -10.87
C SER A 252 -19.46 -20.94 -11.09
N GLN A 253 -20.11 -21.54 -10.08
CA GLN A 253 -21.54 -21.89 -10.09
C GLN A 253 -22.41 -20.78 -9.50
N SER A 254 -21.89 -20.06 -8.51
CA SER A 254 -22.62 -19.02 -7.78
C SER A 254 -21.74 -17.79 -7.60
N PRO A 255 -21.47 -17.03 -8.68
CA PRO A 255 -20.67 -15.82 -8.58
C PRO A 255 -21.37 -14.79 -7.70
N PRO A 256 -20.63 -14.08 -6.82
CA PRO A 256 -21.23 -13.03 -6.00
C PRO A 256 -21.76 -11.89 -6.87
N VAL A 257 -22.97 -11.41 -6.55
CA VAL A 257 -23.58 -10.26 -7.22
C VAL A 257 -23.17 -8.98 -6.49
N GLN A 258 -22.60 -8.02 -7.23
CA GLN A 258 -22.28 -6.70 -6.69
C GLN A 258 -23.57 -5.95 -6.35
N ILE A 259 -23.82 -5.68 -5.07
CA ILE A 259 -25.00 -4.91 -4.62
C ILE A 259 -24.80 -3.42 -4.90
N TRP A 260 -23.63 -2.87 -4.56
CA TRP A 260 -23.25 -1.50 -4.84
C TRP A 260 -21.73 -1.36 -4.86
N ARG A 261 -21.24 -0.23 -5.40
CA ARG A 261 -19.84 0.14 -5.40
C ARG A 261 -19.70 1.63 -5.18
N ARG A 262 -18.84 2.02 -4.24
CA ARG A 262 -18.59 3.42 -3.90
C ARG A 262 -17.11 3.77 -3.91
N PRO A 263 -16.70 4.86 -4.56
CA PRO A 263 -15.39 5.45 -4.36
C PRO A 263 -15.19 5.94 -2.90
N ILE A 264 -14.11 5.48 -2.28
CA ILE A 264 -13.67 5.88 -0.93
C ILE A 264 -12.20 6.32 -0.99
N GLY A 265 -11.78 7.12 -0.03
CA GLY A 265 -10.40 7.55 0.16
C GLY A 265 -9.48 6.38 0.54
N PRO A 266 -8.17 6.51 0.33
CA PRO A 266 -7.22 5.45 0.71
C PRO A 266 -7.18 5.24 2.23
N GLY A 267 -7.06 3.98 2.65
CA GLY A 267 -7.08 3.57 4.05
C GLY A 267 -6.83 2.07 4.17
N TRP A 268 -6.38 1.63 5.35
CA TRP A 268 -6.18 0.20 5.67
C TRP A 268 -7.16 -0.29 6.74
N SER A 269 -8.06 0.59 7.19
CA SER A 269 -9.17 0.24 8.04
C SER A 269 -10.02 -0.84 7.39
N SER A 270 -10.41 -1.85 8.18
CA SER A 270 -11.54 -2.70 7.83
C SER A 270 -12.85 -1.94 8.04
N PHE A 271 -13.97 -2.65 7.98
CA PHE A 271 -15.30 -2.11 8.27
C PHE A 271 -15.80 -2.64 9.61
N ALA A 272 -16.43 -1.75 10.39
CA ALA A 272 -17.31 -2.13 11.48
C ALA A 272 -18.77 -1.99 11.04
N VAL A 273 -19.67 -2.84 11.52
CA VAL A 273 -21.07 -2.89 11.13
C VAL A 273 -21.95 -2.93 12.38
N SER A 274 -23.00 -2.10 12.40
CA SER A 274 -24.09 -2.24 13.36
C SER A 274 -25.42 -1.92 12.68
N GLY A 275 -26.34 -2.89 12.69
CA GLY A 275 -27.59 -2.81 11.97
C GLY A 275 -27.43 -2.55 10.46
N ASN A 276 -27.88 -1.38 10.00
CA ASN A 276 -27.85 -0.98 8.60
C ASN A 276 -26.75 0.06 8.29
N LEU A 277 -25.79 0.22 9.20
CA LEU A 277 -24.71 1.20 9.08
C LEU A 277 -23.36 0.50 9.08
N ILE A 278 -22.45 0.99 8.22
CA ILE A 278 -21.06 0.54 8.13
C ILE A 278 -20.14 1.72 8.39
N TYR A 279 -19.04 1.48 9.08
CA TYR A 279 -18.08 2.49 9.50
C TYR A 279 -16.68 2.09 9.09
N THR A 280 -15.88 3.04 8.62
CA THR A 280 -14.47 2.83 8.27
C THR A 280 -13.67 4.12 8.44
N GLN A 281 -12.35 4.02 8.39
CA GLN A 281 -11.44 5.17 8.36
C GLN A 281 -10.74 5.26 6.99
N GLU A 282 -10.69 6.47 6.44
CA GLU A 282 -10.11 6.78 5.13
C GLU A 282 -9.37 8.13 5.17
N GLN A 283 -8.44 8.36 4.25
CA GLN A 283 -7.83 9.68 4.04
C GLN A 283 -8.54 10.39 2.89
N ARG A 284 -8.88 11.66 3.08
CA ARG A 284 -9.42 12.52 2.01
C ARG A 284 -8.66 13.83 1.96
N GLY A 285 -7.64 13.90 1.10
CA GLY A 285 -6.83 15.11 0.97
C GLY A 285 -6.08 15.41 2.27
N GLY A 286 -6.36 16.55 2.88
CA GLY A 286 -5.74 16.96 4.14
C GLY A 286 -6.28 16.29 5.40
N ASP A 287 -7.33 15.46 5.29
CA ASP A 287 -8.08 14.97 6.46
C ASP A 287 -8.04 13.45 6.62
N GLU A 288 -7.81 12.96 7.84
CA GLU A 288 -8.21 11.62 8.26
C GLU A 288 -9.71 11.66 8.56
N VAL A 289 -10.48 10.74 7.98
CA VAL A 289 -11.94 10.78 7.99
C VAL A 289 -12.49 9.47 8.53
N VAL A 290 -13.38 9.57 9.51
CA VAL A 290 -14.27 8.48 9.91
C VAL A 290 -15.55 8.61 9.12
N SER A 291 -15.87 7.61 8.31
CA SER A 291 -17.02 7.64 7.41
C SER A 291 -18.05 6.59 7.78
N CYS A 292 -19.31 7.00 7.78
CA CYS A 292 -20.47 6.12 7.93
C CYS A 292 -21.26 6.05 6.63
N TYR A 293 -21.62 4.84 6.23
CA TYR A 293 -22.44 4.55 5.05
C TYR A 293 -23.61 3.65 5.39
N ARG A 294 -24.69 3.71 4.60
CA ARG A 294 -25.79 2.76 4.65
C ARG A 294 -25.34 1.43 4.05
N LEU A 295 -25.45 0.34 4.81
CA LEU A 295 -25.00 -1.00 4.42
C LEU A 295 -25.65 -1.48 3.12
N SER A 296 -26.94 -1.21 2.93
CA SER A 296 -27.71 -1.71 1.79
C SER A 296 -27.47 -0.96 0.47
N THR A 297 -26.99 0.30 0.51
CA THR A 297 -26.87 1.16 -0.68
C THR A 297 -25.48 1.73 -0.90
N GLY A 298 -24.63 1.74 0.12
CA GLY A 298 -23.35 2.44 0.12
C GLY A 298 -23.49 3.97 0.19
N GLU A 299 -24.70 4.50 0.38
CA GLU A 299 -24.91 5.94 0.50
C GLU A 299 -24.26 6.50 1.76
N PRO A 300 -23.66 7.70 1.70
CA PRO A 300 -23.02 8.29 2.86
C PRO A 300 -24.07 8.80 3.83
N VAL A 301 -23.86 8.55 5.12
CA VAL A 301 -24.77 8.98 6.19
C VAL A 301 -24.18 10.18 6.93
N TRP A 302 -22.94 10.05 7.42
CA TRP A 302 -22.21 11.13 8.06
C TRP A 302 -20.70 10.91 7.93
N ARG A 303 -19.92 11.95 8.19
CA ARG A 303 -18.45 11.89 8.26
C ARG A 303 -17.93 12.78 9.38
N HIS A 304 -16.94 12.29 10.11
CA HIS A 304 -16.10 13.08 11.00
C HIS A 304 -14.73 13.30 10.35
N ARG A 305 -14.18 14.51 10.46
CA ARG A 305 -12.91 14.89 9.83
C ARG A 305 -11.94 15.39 10.89
N ASP A 306 -10.73 14.85 10.85
CA ASP A 306 -9.58 15.37 11.58
C ASP A 306 -8.60 15.95 10.57
N ALA A 307 -8.23 17.23 10.71
CA ALA A 307 -7.36 17.97 9.79
C ALA A 307 -5.89 17.53 9.90
N THR A 308 -5.62 16.31 9.45
CA THR A 308 -4.31 15.65 9.52
C THR A 308 -4.14 14.69 8.35
N ARG A 309 -2.89 14.49 7.91
CA ARG A 309 -2.57 13.55 6.83
C ARG A 309 -1.47 12.59 7.25
N PHE A 310 -1.75 11.31 7.05
CA PHE A 310 -0.74 10.28 7.12
C PHE A 310 -0.44 9.72 5.73
N TRP A 311 0.86 9.57 5.42
CA TRP A 311 1.33 8.90 4.23
C TRP A 311 2.71 8.31 4.48
N GLU A 312 2.92 7.08 4.02
CA GLU A 312 4.25 6.54 3.79
C GLU A 312 4.31 5.76 2.47
N SER A 313 5.51 5.37 2.05
CA SER A 313 5.78 4.89 0.69
C SER A 313 5.33 3.47 0.39
N ASN A 314 5.14 2.61 1.39
CA ASN A 314 4.90 1.17 1.18
C ASN A 314 3.41 0.81 1.19
N ALA A 315 2.67 1.37 2.14
CA ALA A 315 1.24 1.19 2.37
C ALA A 315 0.44 2.47 2.03
N GLY A 316 1.07 3.54 1.59
CA GLY A 316 0.39 4.72 1.03
C GLY A 316 -0.27 5.62 2.08
N ALA A 317 -1.26 6.39 1.63
CA ALA A 317 -2.04 7.28 2.50
C ALA A 317 -3.08 6.50 3.31
N GLY A 318 -3.45 7.02 4.47
CA GLY A 318 -4.61 6.49 5.19
C GLY A 318 -4.39 6.10 6.64
N PRO A 319 -5.45 6.19 7.45
CA PRO A 319 -5.55 5.49 8.73
C PRO A 319 -5.31 3.97 8.59
N ARG A 320 -4.78 3.37 9.66
CA ARG A 320 -4.45 1.93 9.72
C ARG A 320 -5.38 1.13 10.65
N GLY A 321 -5.92 1.77 11.69
CA GLY A 321 -6.84 1.15 12.63
C GLY A 321 -8.25 0.97 12.06
N THR A 322 -8.97 -0.02 12.57
CA THR A 322 -10.40 -0.23 12.28
C THR A 322 -11.24 0.35 13.43
N PRO A 323 -12.37 1.02 13.15
CA PRO A 323 -13.29 1.45 14.19
C PRO A 323 -13.78 0.30 15.08
N THR A 324 -14.08 0.62 16.34
CA THR A 324 -14.82 -0.26 17.25
C THR A 324 -16.13 0.40 17.67
N LEU A 325 -17.21 -0.36 17.66
CA LEU A 325 -18.56 0.06 18.02
C LEU A 325 -18.91 -0.49 19.39
N SER A 326 -19.37 0.38 20.28
CA SER A 326 -19.85 -0.04 21.60
C SER A 326 -20.77 1.02 22.19
N ASN A 327 -21.90 0.60 22.76
CA ASN A 327 -22.85 1.48 23.48
C ASN A 327 -23.28 2.73 22.70
N GLY A 328 -23.58 2.59 21.40
CA GLY A 328 -23.99 3.72 20.55
C GLY A 328 -22.85 4.68 20.19
N ARG A 329 -21.58 4.30 20.42
CA ARG A 329 -20.39 5.08 20.11
C ARG A 329 -19.51 4.39 19.08
N VAL A 330 -18.72 5.20 18.36
CA VAL A 330 -17.65 4.76 17.47
C VAL A 330 -16.31 5.22 18.04
N TYR A 331 -15.42 4.27 18.31
CA TYR A 331 -14.06 4.51 18.77
C TYR A 331 -13.12 4.35 17.60
N THR A 332 -12.29 5.35 17.34
CA THR A 332 -11.35 5.33 16.20
C THR A 332 -9.99 5.87 16.60
N LEU A 333 -8.94 5.31 16.01
CA LEU A 333 -7.57 5.77 16.20
C LEU A 333 -6.94 6.01 14.82
N GLY A 334 -6.73 7.29 14.49
CA GLY A 334 -6.06 7.70 13.26
C GLY A 334 -4.60 7.27 13.23
N ALA A 335 -4.00 7.18 12.04
CA ALA A 335 -2.59 6.82 11.91
C ALA A 335 -1.67 7.89 12.53
N THR A 336 -2.15 9.12 12.68
CA THR A 336 -1.45 10.23 13.34
C THR A 336 -1.65 10.30 14.87
N GLY A 337 -2.40 9.34 15.44
CA GLY A 337 -2.59 9.19 16.89
C GLY A 337 -3.81 9.90 17.47
N ILE A 338 -4.66 10.48 16.63
CA ILE A 338 -5.93 11.05 17.09
C ILE A 338 -6.89 9.91 17.46
N LEU A 339 -7.23 9.82 18.74
CA LEU A 339 -8.21 8.90 19.30
C LEU A 339 -9.52 9.66 19.49
N ASN A 340 -10.57 9.25 18.76
CA ASN A 340 -11.89 9.85 18.86
C ASN A 340 -12.89 8.87 19.47
N VAL A 341 -13.83 9.43 20.24
CA VAL A 341 -15.12 8.82 20.56
C VAL A 341 -16.19 9.66 19.88
N LEU A 342 -16.92 9.05 18.97
CA LEU A 342 -17.99 9.69 18.20
C LEU A 342 -19.34 9.07 18.55
N ASP A 343 -20.41 9.84 18.41
CA ASP A 343 -21.76 9.30 18.38
C ASP A 343 -21.98 8.47 17.11
N ALA A 344 -22.46 7.24 17.23
CA ALA A 344 -22.62 6.36 16.07
C ALA A 344 -23.75 6.80 15.13
N GLY A 345 -24.76 7.52 15.62
CA GLY A 345 -25.90 7.94 14.84
C GLY A 345 -25.61 9.11 13.92
N ASN A 346 -24.78 10.06 14.35
CA ASN A 346 -24.55 11.31 13.64
C ASN A 346 -23.08 11.72 13.48
N GLY A 347 -22.13 10.97 14.05
CA GLY A 347 -20.70 11.27 13.97
C GLY A 347 -20.23 12.41 14.87
N ALA A 348 -21.09 12.97 15.72
CA ALA A 348 -20.73 14.05 16.65
C ALA A 348 -19.58 13.63 17.56
N VAL A 349 -18.61 14.52 17.75
CA VAL A 349 -17.50 14.27 18.67
C VAL A 349 -18.03 14.27 20.10
N VAL A 350 -17.84 13.15 20.80
CA VAL A 350 -18.09 13.06 22.24
C VAL A 350 -16.81 13.44 22.98
N TRP A 351 -15.68 12.97 22.47
CA TRP A 351 -14.35 13.25 23.02
C TRP A 351 -13.28 12.99 21.95
N SER A 352 -12.18 13.73 22.03
CA SER A 352 -11.01 13.55 21.15
C SER A 352 -9.72 13.88 21.90
N ARG A 353 -8.66 13.09 21.67
CA ARG A 353 -7.29 13.34 22.13
C ARG A 353 -6.28 12.88 21.09
N ASN A 354 -5.09 13.47 21.11
CA ASN A 354 -3.96 12.91 20.37
C ASN A 354 -3.10 12.08 21.32
N ALA A 355 -3.27 10.76 21.26
CA ALA A 355 -2.57 9.81 22.13
C ALA A 355 -1.05 9.87 21.95
N ALA A 356 -0.55 10.17 20.73
CA ALA A 356 0.88 10.28 20.48
C ALA A 356 1.48 11.51 21.18
N SER A 357 0.80 12.65 21.10
CA SER A 357 1.20 13.88 21.78
C SER A 357 1.09 13.75 23.30
N ASP A 358 -0.01 13.16 23.80
CA ASP A 358 -0.29 13.02 25.23
C ASP A 358 0.78 12.19 25.97
N VAL A 359 1.39 11.21 25.29
CA VAL A 359 2.46 10.37 25.86
C VAL A 359 3.85 10.70 25.30
N HIS A 360 3.99 11.84 24.60
CA HIS A 360 5.24 12.35 24.04
C HIS A 360 5.99 11.36 23.14
N VAL A 361 5.26 10.56 22.35
CA VAL A 361 5.86 9.63 21.38
C VAL A 361 5.71 10.15 19.95
N LYS A 362 6.73 9.90 19.14
CA LYS A 362 6.66 10.16 17.71
C LYS A 362 5.74 9.14 17.05
N VAL A 363 4.90 9.59 16.11
CA VAL A 363 4.14 8.69 15.24
C VAL A 363 5.11 7.74 14.53
N PRO A 364 4.93 6.41 14.63
CA PRO A 364 5.80 5.45 13.96
C PRO A 364 5.83 5.68 12.45
N MET A 365 6.92 5.27 11.78
CA MET A 365 7.03 5.41 10.32
C MET A 365 5.89 4.73 9.55
N TRP A 366 5.27 3.70 10.14
CA TRP A 366 4.15 2.93 9.58
C TRP A 366 2.77 3.48 9.97
N GLY A 367 2.74 4.49 10.86
CA GLY A 367 1.52 5.01 11.47
C GLY A 367 1.11 4.19 12.68
N ILE A 368 0.15 4.71 13.43
CA ILE A 368 -0.50 3.98 14.51
C ILE A 368 -1.58 3.07 13.91
N SER A 369 -1.51 1.77 14.24
CA SER A 369 -2.33 0.73 13.61
C SER A 369 -3.23 -0.06 14.55
N SER A 370 -3.27 0.32 15.82
CA SER A 370 -4.14 -0.34 16.79
C SER A 370 -5.61 0.03 16.54
N SER A 371 -6.49 -0.96 16.62
CA SER A 371 -7.94 -0.74 16.67
C SER A 371 -8.37 -0.63 18.14
N PRO A 372 -9.15 0.39 18.55
CA PRO A 372 -9.64 0.51 19.93
C PRO A 372 -10.42 -0.74 20.38
N LEU A 373 -10.44 -1.03 21.68
CA LEU A 373 -11.18 -2.16 22.27
C LEU A 373 -12.26 -1.69 23.25
#